data_AF-A0ABD5RNT6-F1
#
_entry.id   AF-A0ABD5RNT6-F1
#
_cell.length_a   1.000
_cell.length_b   1.000
_cell.length_c   1.000
_cell.angle_alpha   90.00
_cell.angle_beta   90.00
_cell.angle_gamma   90.00
#
_symmetry.space_group_name_H-M   'P 1'
#
loop_
_entity.id
_entity.type
_entity.pdbx_description
1 polymer ?
#
loop_
_entity_poly.entity_id
_entity_poly.type
_entity_poly.pdbx_seq_one_letter_code
_entity_poly.pdbx_strand_id
1 'polypeptide(L)' 'MGGPTTVDAGEYSTDELLERLEAGERIVVTTTFLDEPHEVTLRFDGETYYCDTPTRLHKHPTAEEMRTCIVKNGYAADA' A
#
# COMPACT_ATOMS: atom_id res chain seq x y z
N MET A 1 -14.40 11.32 10.59
CA MET A 1 -14.59 9.87 10.76
C MET A 1 -14.22 9.23 9.42
N GLY A 2 -12.92 9.09 9.14
CA GLY A 2 -12.42 8.44 7.93
C GLY A 2 -11.80 7.13 8.37
N GLY A 3 -12.48 6.01 8.11
CA GLY A 3 -11.89 4.69 8.29
C GLY A 3 -10.82 4.45 7.22
N PRO A 4 -10.02 3.38 7.36
CA PRO A 4 -9.12 2.98 6.29
C PRO A 4 -9.91 2.66 5.01
N THR A 5 -9.43 3.13 3.87
CA THR A 5 -9.97 2.79 2.55
C THR A 5 -9.45 1.40 2.18
N THR A 6 -10.32 0.39 2.19
CA THR A 6 -9.96 -0.95 1.75
C THR A 6 -10.13 -1.05 0.23
N VAL A 7 -9.11 -1.53 -0.44
CA VAL A 7 -9.02 -1.65 -1.90
C VAL A 7 -8.46 -3.01 -2.26
N ASP A 8 -8.81 -3.55 -3.42
CA ASP A 8 -8.21 -4.80 -3.90
C ASP A 8 -6.88 -4.54 -4.64
N ALA A 9 -5.98 -5.51 -4.59
CA ALA A 9 -4.74 -5.46 -5.34
C ALA A 9 -5.04 -5.39 -6.84
N GLY A 10 -4.48 -4.37 -7.50
CA GLY A 10 -4.81 -4.09 -8.91
C GLY A 10 -6.00 -3.16 -9.12
N GLU A 11 -6.69 -2.71 -8.06
CA GLU A 11 -7.81 -1.76 -8.19
C GLU A 11 -7.34 -0.34 -8.49
N TYR A 12 -6.21 0.08 -7.90
CA TYR A 12 -5.61 1.40 -8.10
C TYR A 12 -4.20 1.31 -8.68
N SER A 13 -3.80 2.37 -9.38
CA SER A 13 -2.41 2.54 -9.85
C SER A 13 -1.48 2.89 -8.69
N THR A 14 -0.18 2.66 -8.86
CA THR A 14 0.81 2.96 -7.81
C THR A 14 0.80 4.45 -7.43
N ASP A 15 0.76 5.34 -8.43
CA ASP A 15 0.65 6.78 -8.21
C ASP A 15 -0.63 7.15 -7.44
N GLU A 16 -1.77 6.57 -7.82
CA GLU A 16 -3.05 6.83 -7.14
C GLU A 16 -3.08 6.40 -5.67
N LEU A 17 -2.39 5.32 -5.33
CA LEU A 17 -2.21 4.88 -3.95
C LEU A 17 -1.32 5.88 -3.19
N LEU A 18 -0.22 6.30 -3.81
CA LEU A 18 0.70 7.29 -3.22
C LEU A 18 0.01 8.63 -2.98
N GLU A 19 -0.71 9.16 -3.96
CA GLU A 19 -1.44 10.44 -3.84
C GLU A 19 -2.43 10.41 -2.67
N ARG A 20 -3.15 9.30 -2.49
CA ARG A 20 -4.09 9.11 -1.37
C ARG A 20 -3.36 9.02 -0.03
N LEU A 21 -2.25 8.31 0.02
CA LEU A 21 -1.40 8.24 1.22
C LEU A 21 -0.85 9.62 1.58
N GLU A 22 -0.38 10.39 0.60
CA GLU A 22 0.09 11.76 0.77
C GLU A 22 -1.00 12.73 1.20
N ALA A 23 -2.26 12.47 0.81
CA ALA A 23 -3.43 13.18 1.33
C ALA A 23 -3.74 12.87 2.81
N GLY A 24 -2.98 11.97 3.44
CA GLY A 24 -3.17 11.52 4.83
C GLY A 24 -4.22 10.42 4.97
N GLU A 25 -4.60 9.78 3.86
CA GLU A 25 -5.50 8.63 3.89
C GLU A 25 -4.74 7.34 4.22
N ARG A 26 -5.42 6.41 4.89
CA ARG A 26 -4.89 5.08 5.19
C ARG A 26 -5.55 4.08 4.27
N ILE A 27 -4.75 3.28 3.58
CA ILE A 27 -5.24 2.34 2.57
C ILE A 27 -4.94 0.92 3.02
N VAL A 28 -5.91 0.02 2.93
CA VAL A 28 -5.73 -1.42 3.18
C VAL A 28 -5.88 -2.13 1.85
N VAL A 29 -4.78 -2.63 1.31
CA VAL A 29 -4.75 -3.40 0.07
C VAL A 29 -5.00 -4.86 0.41
N THR A 30 -6.09 -5.41 -0.10
CA THR A 30 -6.40 -6.84 0.00
C THR A 30 -5.81 -7.53 -1.21
N THR A 31 -4.89 -8.47 -1.00
CA THR A 31 -4.26 -9.24 -2.07
C THR A 31 -4.33 -10.72 -1.75
N THR A 32 -4.46 -11.57 -2.76
CA THR A 32 -4.38 -13.03 -2.56
C THR A 32 -2.97 -13.48 -2.93
N PHE A 33 -2.19 -13.90 -1.94
CA PHE A 33 -0.84 -14.39 -2.12
C PHE A 33 -0.75 -15.81 -1.56
N LEU A 34 -0.19 -16.76 -2.31
CA LEU A 34 -0.04 -18.16 -1.89
C LEU A 34 -1.36 -18.84 -1.46
N ASP A 35 -2.45 -18.61 -2.20
CA ASP A 35 -3.78 -19.20 -1.93
C ASP A 35 -4.49 -18.68 -0.66
N GLU A 36 -3.90 -17.70 0.04
CA GLU A 36 -4.51 -17.05 1.20
C GLU A 36 -4.74 -15.54 0.96
N PRO A 37 -5.90 -15.00 1.37
CA PRO A 37 -6.13 -13.56 1.35
C PRO A 37 -5.26 -12.89 2.44
N HIS A 38 -4.49 -11.89 2.02
CA HIS A 38 -3.61 -11.10 2.86
C HIS A 38 -4.01 -9.63 2.75
N GLU A 39 -4.22 -9.01 3.91
CA GLU A 39 -4.48 -7.57 4.01
C GLU A 39 -3.16 -6.85 4.31
N VAL A 40 -2.78 -5.91 3.44
CA VAL A 40 -1.58 -5.09 3.57
C VAL A 40 -2.01 -3.67 3.85
N THR A 41 -1.54 -3.09 4.94
CA THR A 41 -1.90 -1.71 5.28
C THR A 41 -0.80 -0.75 4.83
N LEU A 42 -1.15 0.14 3.91
CA LEU A 42 -0.33 1.25 3.48
C LEU A 42 -0.70 2.50 4.28
N ARG A 43 0.33 3.18 4.80
CA ARG A 43 0.22 4.38 5.61
C ARG A 43 1.33 5.36 5.21
N PHE A 44 1.03 6.63 5.29
CA PHE A 44 2.04 7.69 5.24
C PHE A 44 1.86 8.65 6.42
N ASP A 45 2.98 9.07 7.01
CA ASP A 45 2.98 9.98 8.17
C ASP A 45 3.32 11.43 7.80
N GLY A 46 3.60 11.71 6.53
CA GLY A 46 4.13 13.00 6.07
C GLY A 46 5.63 12.98 5.79
N GLU A 47 6.36 12.08 6.47
CA GLU A 47 7.82 11.93 6.30
C GLU A 47 8.25 10.53 5.86
N THR A 48 7.47 9.50 6.17
CA THR A 48 7.83 8.10 5.88
C THR A 48 6.60 7.29 5.53
N TYR A 49 6.75 6.44 4.54
CA TYR A 49 5.77 5.47 4.11
C TYR A 49 5.94 4.16 4.89
N TYR A 50 4.83 3.60 5.32
CA TYR A 50 4.75 2.35 6.06
C TYR A 50 3.92 1.37 5.25
N CYS A 51 4.53 0.25 4.90
CA CYS A 51 3.86 -0.89 4.29
C CYS A 51 3.83 -2.00 5.35
N ASP A 52 2.71 -2.07 6.06
CA ASP A 52 2.47 -3.09 7.08
C ASP A 52 1.91 -4.32 6.38
N THR A 53 2.81 -5.24 6.03
CA THR A 53 2.42 -6.56 5.55
C THR A 53 2.26 -7.48 6.76
N PRO A 54 1.38 -8.49 6.71
CA PRO A 54 1.16 -9.41 7.84
C PRO A 54 2.42 -10.17 8.25
N THR A 55 3.39 -10.31 7.35
CA THR A 55 4.65 -10.99 7.62
C THR A 55 5.73 -10.04 8.12
N ARG A 56 5.69 -8.75 7.73
CA ARG A 56 6.72 -7.77 8.07
C ARG A 56 6.26 -6.32 7.87
N LEU A 57 6.63 -5.45 8.81
CA LEU A 57 6.52 -4.01 8.64
C LEU A 57 7.71 -3.47 7.84
N HIS A 58 7.44 -2.94 6.66
CA HIS A 58 8.40 -2.25 5.79
C HIS A 58 8.23 -0.74 5.93
N LYS A 59 9.35 -0.01 6.01
CA LYS A 59 9.37 1.45 6.13
C LYS A 59 10.17 2.00 4.95
N HIS A 60 9.63 2.99 4.27
CA HIS A 60 10.22 3.60 3.09
C HIS A 60 10.26 5.12 3.27
N PRO A 61 11.45 5.73 3.29
CA PRO A 61 11.59 7.19 3.43
C PRO A 61 11.16 7.96 2.17
N THR A 62 11.04 7.29 1.02
CA THR A 62 10.68 7.94 -0.26
C THR A 62 9.53 7.21 -0.96
N ALA A 63 8.79 7.96 -1.78
CA ALA A 63 7.73 7.42 -2.61
C ALA A 63 8.27 6.41 -3.64
N GLU A 64 9.49 6.61 -4.14
CA GLU A 64 10.15 5.70 -5.10
C GLU A 64 10.41 4.31 -4.49
N GLU A 65 10.87 4.27 -3.23
CA GLU A 65 11.06 3.01 -2.52
C GLU A 65 9.73 2.30 -2.25
N MET A 66 8.69 3.06 -1.87
CA MET A 66 7.36 2.52 -1.68
C MET A 66 6.78 1.99 -3.00
N ARG A 67 6.93 2.73 -4.11
CA ARG A 67 6.53 2.31 -5.45
C ARG A 67 7.18 0.99 -5.82
N THR A 68 8.49 0.87 -5.61
CA THR A 68 9.22 -0.37 -5.88
C THR A 68 8.65 -1.52 -5.05
N CYS A 69 8.27 -1.28 -3.80
CA CYS A 69 7.64 -2.28 -2.94
C CYS A 69 6.24 -2.70 -3.45
N ILE A 70 5.40 -1.74 -3.83
CA ILE A 70 4.06 -1.96 -4.39
C ILE A 70 4.14 -2.79 -5.68
N VAL A 71 5.00 -2.38 -6.61
CA VAL A 71 5.23 -3.07 -7.90
C VAL A 71 5.77 -4.48 -7.65
N LYS A 72 6.81 -4.61 -6.80
CA LYS A 72 7.43 -5.90 -6.51
C LYS A 72 6.45 -6.93 -5.91
N ASN A 73 5.46 -6.47 -5.15
CA ASN A 73 4.48 -7.35 -4.51
C ASN A 73 3.13 -7.43 -5.25
N GLY A 74 2.95 -6.73 -6.36
CA GLY A 74 1.70 -6.83 -7.13
C GLY A 74 0.51 -6.08 -6.50
N TYR A 75 0.74 -5.01 -5.72
CA TYR A 75 -0.34 -4.33 -4.99
C TYR A 75 -1.14 -3.33 -5.85
N ALA A 76 -0.58 -2.90 -6.97
CA ALA A 76 -1.20 -1.93 -7.89
C ALA A 76 -1.48 -2.54 -9.26
N ALA A 77 -2.30 -1.86 -10.07
CA ALA A 77 -2.65 -2.30 -11.42
C ALA A 77 -1.44 -2.30 -12.39
N ASP A 78 -0.45 -1.45 -12.13
CA ASP A 78 0.78 -1.29 -12.92
C ASP A 78 1.98 -2.10 -12.36
N ALA A 79 1.70 -3.18 -11.61
CA ALA A 79 2.70 -3.98 -10.91
C ALA A 79 3.20 -5.20 -11.71
#